data_AF-A0A978U304-F1
#
_entry.id   AF-A0A978U304-F1
#
_cell.length_a   1.000
_cell.length_b   1.000
_cell.length_c   1.000
_cell.angle_alpha   90.00
_cell.angle_beta   90.00
_cell.angle_gamma   90.00
#
_symmetry.space_group_name_H-M   'P 1'
#
loop_
_entity.id
_entity.type
_entity.pdbx_description
1 polymer ?
#
loop_
_entity_poly.entity_id
_entity_poly.type
_entity_poly.pdbx_seq_one_letter_code
_entity_poly.pdbx_strand_id
1 'polypeptide(L)'
;MPTLDALMATLKQDLPTLFERDIAYDIYTDDIVFQDPVNTFKGKFNYRIIFWTLRFHGRLFFTELCFDLHDVLPQDGCILATWTVRGTLRLPWKPRLLFNGTSTYKLRDGLIYEHIDTWDRKPSEIWRQFWQKGN
;
A
#
# COMPACT_ATOMS: atom_id res chain seq x y z
N MET A 1 6.04 14.17 19.43
CA MET A 1 6.24 13.74 18.03
C MET A 1 6.77 12.32 18.07
N PRO A 2 6.28 11.39 17.23
CA PRO A 2 6.79 10.03 17.18
C PRO A 2 8.26 10.01 16.71
N THR A 3 9.05 9.06 17.22
CA THR A 3 10.42 8.83 16.75
C THR A 3 10.41 8.09 15.42
N LEU A 4 11.52 8.13 14.67
CA LEU A 4 11.67 7.36 13.43
C LEU A 4 11.39 5.86 13.64
N ASP A 5 11.92 5.29 14.71
CA ASP A 5 11.68 3.88 15.06
C ASP A 5 10.20 3.60 15.35
N ALA A 6 9.50 4.54 16.00
CA ALA A 6 8.07 4.41 16.26
C ALA A 6 7.26 4.45 14.96
N LEU A 7 7.58 5.38 14.04
CA LEU A 7 6.95 5.45 12.72
C LEU A 7 7.13 4.13 11.95
N MET A 8 8.36 3.62 11.92
CA MET A 8 8.67 2.36 11.26
C MET A 8 7.96 1.17 11.91
N ALA A 9 7.85 1.15 13.24
CA ALA A 9 7.11 0.12 13.96
C ALA A 9 5.61 0.14 13.62
N THR A 10 5.01 1.33 13.55
CA THR A 10 3.62 1.51 13.10
C THR A 10 3.44 0.99 11.67
N LEU A 11 4.32 1.37 10.73
CA LEU A 11 4.25 0.86 9.35
C LEU A 11 4.40 -0.67 9.28
N LYS A 12 5.29 -1.26 10.08
CA LYS A 12 5.47 -2.72 10.17
C LYS A 12 4.23 -3.44 10.70
N GLN A 13 3.48 -2.81 11.58
CA GLN A 13 2.24 -3.36 12.12
C GLN A 13 1.06 -3.19 11.14
N ASP A 14 0.95 -2.02 10.53
CA ASP A 14 -0.23 -1.62 9.76
C ASP A 14 -0.24 -2.21 8.35
N LEU A 15 0.88 -2.09 7.62
CA LEU A 15 0.94 -2.47 6.20
C LEU A 15 0.55 -3.93 5.94
N PRO A 16 1.01 -4.93 6.70
CA PRO A 16 0.63 -6.33 6.46
C PRO A 16 -0.88 -6.58 6.56
N THR A 17 -1.59 -5.75 7.32
CA THR A 17 -3.02 -5.90 7.59
C THR A 17 -3.88 -4.86 6.86
N LEU A 18 -3.31 -4.07 5.94
CA LEU A 18 -4.01 -2.92 5.34
C LEU A 18 -5.29 -3.28 4.58
N PHE A 19 -5.41 -4.51 4.08
CA PHE A 19 -6.62 -5.02 3.41
C PHE A 19 -7.69 -5.55 4.39
N GLU A 20 -7.34 -5.71 5.66
CA GLU A 20 -8.20 -6.30 6.71
C GLU A 20 -8.60 -5.27 7.78
N ARG A 21 -7.66 -4.41 8.17
CA ARG A 21 -7.78 -3.47 9.30
C ARG A 21 -7.41 -2.05 8.88
N ASP A 22 -7.88 -1.10 9.68
CA ASP A 22 -7.53 0.30 9.48
C ASP A 22 -6.11 0.59 9.97
N ILE A 23 -5.45 1.55 9.32
CA ILE A 23 -4.08 1.98 9.68
C ILE A 23 -4.13 3.14 10.67
N ALA A 24 -3.03 3.39 11.36
CA ALA A 24 -2.86 4.52 12.25
C ALA A 24 -2.67 5.81 11.44
N TYR A 25 -3.50 6.83 11.68
CA TYR A 25 -3.47 8.08 10.90
C TYR A 25 -2.74 9.24 11.58
N ASP A 26 -2.35 9.06 12.84
CA ASP A 26 -1.65 10.03 13.68
C ASP A 26 -0.18 10.21 13.27
N ILE A 27 0.39 9.24 12.56
CA ILE A 27 1.76 9.32 12.02
C ILE A 27 1.89 10.14 10.73
N TYR A 28 0.77 10.62 10.17
CA TYR A 28 0.72 11.35 8.90
C TYR A 28 0.30 12.81 9.11
N THR A 29 0.78 13.73 8.25
CA THR A 29 0.35 15.14 8.26
C THR A 29 -1.06 15.31 7.68
N ASP A 30 -1.75 16.38 8.04
CA ASP A 30 -3.10 16.66 7.50
C ASP A 30 -3.10 16.92 5.99
N ASP A 31 -2.01 17.43 5.46
CA ASP A 31 -1.78 17.77 4.05
C ASP A 31 -1.05 16.67 3.26
N ILE A 32 -1.01 15.43 3.77
CA ILE A 32 -0.29 14.31 3.13
C ILE A 32 -0.60 14.17 1.63
N VAL A 33 0.46 13.94 0.85
CA VAL A 33 0.35 13.56 -0.57
C VAL A 33 0.59 12.06 -0.70
N PHE A 34 -0.36 11.35 -1.32
CA PHE A 34 -0.18 9.96 -1.72
C PHE A 34 -0.12 9.86 -3.23
N GLN A 35 0.83 9.09 -3.73
CA GLN A 35 1.01 8.86 -5.16
C GLN A 35 1.32 7.40 -5.40
N ASP A 36 0.65 6.80 -6.37
CA ASP A 36 0.99 5.49 -6.92
C ASP A 36 1.13 5.61 -8.46
N PRO A 37 1.42 4.54 -9.21
CA PRO A 37 1.54 4.61 -10.67
C PRO A 37 0.25 4.95 -11.44
N VAL A 38 -0.92 4.97 -10.78
CA VAL A 38 -2.24 5.17 -11.39
C VAL A 38 -2.97 6.42 -10.89
N ASN A 39 -2.62 6.94 -9.72
CA ASN A 39 -3.36 7.97 -9.02
C ASN A 39 -2.44 8.91 -8.20
N THR A 40 -2.96 10.09 -7.88
CA THR A 40 -2.39 10.99 -6.89
C THR A 40 -3.50 11.63 -6.08
N PHE A 41 -3.35 11.65 -4.77
CA PHE A 41 -4.32 12.18 -3.83
C PHE A 41 -3.64 13.09 -2.81
N LYS A 42 -4.39 14.08 -2.31
CA LYS A 42 -3.89 15.05 -1.34
C LYS A 42 -4.84 15.17 -0.16
N GLY A 43 -4.28 15.34 1.02
CA GLY A 43 -5.00 15.51 2.27
C GLY A 43 -5.33 14.19 2.96
N LYS A 44 -5.22 14.20 4.29
CA LYS A 44 -5.43 13.03 5.17
C LYS A 44 -6.83 12.43 5.03
N PHE A 45 -7.85 13.24 4.77
CA PHE A 45 -9.20 12.73 4.54
C PHE A 45 -9.28 11.83 3.30
N ASN A 46 -8.72 12.27 2.17
CA ASN A 46 -8.67 11.47 0.95
C ASN A 46 -7.79 10.23 1.14
N TYR A 47 -6.68 10.37 1.86
CA TYR A 47 -5.81 9.26 2.23
C TYR A 47 -6.58 8.15 2.98
N ARG A 48 -7.42 8.52 3.96
CA ARG A 48 -8.29 7.56 4.67
C ARG A 48 -9.25 6.84 3.74
N ILE A 49 -9.85 7.56 2.78
CA ILE A 49 -10.78 7.00 1.81
C ILE A 49 -10.08 5.96 0.91
N ILE A 50 -8.82 6.17 0.53
CA ILE A 50 -8.07 5.21 -0.30
C ILE A 50 -7.96 3.87 0.41
N PHE A 51 -7.48 3.85 1.66
CA PHE A 51 -7.35 2.59 2.42
C PHE A 51 -8.70 1.93 2.68
N TRP A 52 -9.73 2.71 2.99
CA TRP A 52 -11.09 2.17 3.08
C TRP A 52 -11.55 1.54 1.75
N THR A 53 -11.28 2.21 0.63
CA THR A 53 -11.63 1.75 -0.72
C THR A 53 -10.90 0.46 -1.06
N LEU A 54 -9.59 0.38 -0.78
CA LEU A 54 -8.78 -0.82 -0.96
C LEU A 54 -9.34 -2.01 -0.16
N ARG A 55 -9.71 -1.80 1.12
CA ARG A 55 -10.34 -2.84 1.95
C ARG A 55 -11.70 -3.27 1.41
N PHE A 56 -12.54 -2.30 1.07
CA PHE A 56 -13.89 -2.57 0.55
C PHE A 56 -13.82 -3.38 -0.76
N HIS A 57 -13.02 -2.93 -1.73
CA HIS A 57 -12.85 -3.61 -3.02
C HIS A 57 -12.11 -4.94 -2.87
N GLY A 58 -11.11 -5.01 -2.00
CA GLY A 58 -10.40 -6.25 -1.66
C GLY A 58 -11.36 -7.33 -1.18
N ARG A 59 -12.22 -7.00 -0.19
CA ARG A 59 -13.22 -7.93 0.32
C ARG A 59 -14.26 -8.34 -0.73
N LEU A 60 -14.67 -7.40 -1.58
CA LEU A 60 -15.70 -7.62 -2.60
C LEU A 60 -15.20 -8.50 -3.75
N PHE A 61 -13.97 -8.26 -4.24
CA PHE A 61 -13.48 -8.84 -5.49
C PHE A 61 -12.48 -9.98 -5.31
N PHE A 62 -11.87 -10.14 -4.13
CA PHE A 62 -10.82 -11.15 -3.91
C PHE A 62 -11.27 -12.22 -2.90
N THR A 63 -10.94 -13.49 -3.20
CA THR A 63 -11.06 -14.58 -2.22
C THR A 63 -9.97 -14.46 -1.17
N GLU A 64 -8.79 -14.06 -1.61
CA GLU A 64 -7.59 -13.82 -0.81
C GLU A 64 -6.87 -12.60 -1.39
N LEU A 65 -6.45 -11.68 -0.53
CA LEU A 65 -5.65 -10.52 -0.91
C LEU A 65 -4.72 -10.19 0.26
N CYS A 66 -3.42 -10.21 0.01
CA CYS A 66 -2.39 -10.03 1.01
C CYS A 66 -1.42 -8.95 0.57
N PHE A 67 -0.93 -8.20 1.56
CA PHE A 67 0.19 -7.29 1.43
C PHE A 67 1.35 -7.88 2.23
N ASP A 68 2.26 -8.60 1.57
CA ASP A 68 3.41 -9.20 2.21
C ASP A 68 4.51 -8.13 2.33
N LEU A 69 4.68 -7.60 3.53
CA LEU A 69 5.75 -6.65 3.85
C LEU A 69 7.06 -7.40 4.11
N HIS A 70 8.14 -7.00 3.43
CA HIS A 70 9.45 -7.64 3.57
C HIS A 70 10.35 -6.86 4.51
N ASP A 71 10.55 -5.57 4.23
CA ASP A 71 11.40 -4.69 5.03
C ASP A 71 10.76 -3.32 5.21
N VAL A 72 11.14 -2.67 6.30
CA VAL A 72 10.93 -1.24 6.55
C VAL A 72 12.22 -0.72 7.14
N LEU A 73 12.90 0.16 6.40
CA LEU A 73 14.25 0.64 6.70
C LEU A 73 14.32 2.16 6.51
N PRO A 74 15.15 2.87 7.28
CA PRO A 74 15.41 4.27 7.04
C PRO A 74 16.35 4.43 5.83
N GLN A 75 16.08 5.40 4.96
CA GLN A 75 16.92 5.69 3.80
C GLN A 75 16.86 7.19 3.48
N ASP A 76 18.02 7.86 3.48
CA ASP A 76 18.18 9.27 3.05
C ASP A 76 17.15 10.25 3.65
N GLY A 77 16.86 10.13 4.95
CA GLY A 77 15.88 10.98 5.65
C GLY A 77 14.41 10.60 5.39
N CYS A 78 14.18 9.47 4.72
CA CYS A 78 12.87 8.87 4.47
C CYS A 78 12.78 7.47 5.11
N ILE A 79 11.61 6.86 5.06
CA ILE A 79 11.42 5.44 5.34
C ILE A 79 11.12 4.74 4.01
N LEU A 80 11.82 3.66 3.72
CA LEU A 80 11.55 2.78 2.58
C LEU A 80 10.92 1.49 3.09
N ALA A 81 9.80 1.09 2.50
CA ALA A 81 9.21 -0.22 2.68
C ALA A 81 9.24 -1.01 1.38
N THR A 82 9.57 -2.30 1.44
CA THR A 82 9.54 -3.22 0.30
C THR A 82 8.45 -4.26 0.54
N TRP A 83 7.68 -4.58 -0.50
CA TRP A 83 6.50 -5.42 -0.33
C TRP A 83 6.10 -6.17 -1.61
N THR A 84 5.25 -7.17 -1.43
CA THR A 84 4.57 -7.92 -2.49
C THR A 84 3.07 -7.89 -2.25
N VAL A 85 2.29 -7.51 -3.26
CA VAL A 85 0.85 -7.71 -3.25
C VAL A 85 0.53 -8.98 -4.01
N ARG A 86 -0.21 -9.87 -3.35
CA ARG A 86 -0.73 -11.09 -3.97
C ARG A 86 -2.20 -11.29 -3.67
N GLY A 87 -2.93 -11.89 -4.59
CA GLY A 87 -4.33 -12.21 -4.35
C GLY A 87 -4.94 -13.10 -5.43
N THR A 88 -6.16 -13.54 -5.19
CA THR A 88 -6.95 -14.33 -6.14
C THR A 88 -8.34 -13.71 -6.28
N LEU A 89 -8.77 -13.40 -7.51
CA LEU A 89 -10.11 -12.83 -7.70
C LEU A 89 -11.22 -13.88 -7.57
N ARG A 90 -12.41 -13.41 -7.15
CA ARG A 90 -13.67 -14.15 -7.09
C ARG A 90 -14.29 -14.35 -8.48
N LEU A 91 -13.54 -14.94 -9.41
CA LEU A 91 -14.00 -15.27 -10.77
C LEU A 91 -13.85 -16.78 -11.04
N PRO A 92 -14.63 -17.37 -11.96
CA PRO A 92 -14.62 -18.82 -12.21
C PRO A 92 -13.23 -19.40 -12.51
N TRP A 93 -12.38 -18.64 -13.22
CA TRP A 93 -11.01 -19.04 -13.57
C TRP A 93 -9.94 -18.63 -12.55
N LYS A 94 -10.34 -18.09 -11.39
CA LYS A 94 -9.50 -17.74 -10.24
C LYS A 94 -8.17 -17.06 -10.63
N PRO A 95 -8.21 -15.94 -11.38
CA PRO A 95 -6.98 -15.30 -11.79
C PRO A 95 -6.22 -14.79 -10.57
N ARG A 96 -4.88 -14.91 -10.64
CA ARG A 96 -3.99 -14.51 -9.56
C ARG A 96 -3.39 -13.14 -9.85
N LEU A 97 -3.33 -12.33 -8.81
CA LEU A 97 -2.59 -11.08 -8.74
C LEU A 97 -1.26 -11.36 -8.06
N LEU A 98 -0.15 -10.94 -8.65
CA LEU A 98 1.16 -10.93 -8.00
C LEU A 98 2.00 -9.78 -8.58
N PHE A 99 2.45 -8.87 -7.73
CA PHE A 99 3.42 -7.84 -8.10
C PHE A 99 4.16 -7.32 -6.87
N ASN A 100 5.35 -6.78 -7.11
CA ASN A 100 6.18 -6.21 -6.05
C ASN A 100 6.14 -4.69 -6.12
N GLY A 101 6.48 -4.06 -5.01
CA GLY A 101 6.59 -2.62 -4.97
C GLY A 101 7.44 -2.13 -3.82
N THR A 102 7.64 -0.82 -3.85
CA THR A 102 8.27 -0.07 -2.77
C THR A 102 7.41 1.12 -2.40
N SER A 103 7.36 1.42 -1.10
CA SER A 103 6.74 2.62 -0.56
C SER A 103 7.81 3.53 0.02
N THR A 104 7.91 4.76 -0.47
CA THR A 104 8.78 5.80 0.09
C THR A 104 7.93 6.74 0.94
N TYR A 105 8.29 6.90 2.21
CA TYR A 105 7.63 7.82 3.15
C TYR A 105 8.58 8.96 3.51
N LYS A 106 8.24 10.19 3.10
CA LYS A 106 9.03 11.38 3.45
C LYS A 106 8.52 12.02 4.72
N LEU A 107 9.45 12.51 5.53
CA LEU A 107 9.18 13.05 6.85
C LEU A 107 9.33 14.57 6.89
N ARG A 108 8.42 15.22 7.62
CA ARG A 108 8.48 16.64 7.97
C ARG A 108 7.96 16.79 9.40
N ASP A 109 8.78 17.41 10.26
CA ASP A 109 8.45 17.62 11.68
C ASP A 109 8.03 16.33 12.42
N GLY A 110 8.68 15.21 12.10
CA GLY A 110 8.43 13.90 12.71
C GLY A 110 7.14 13.20 12.25
N LEU A 111 6.47 13.70 11.20
CA LEU A 111 5.29 13.08 10.60
C LEU A 111 5.53 12.79 9.11
N ILE A 112 4.80 11.82 8.58
CA ILE A 112 4.84 11.48 7.16
C ILE A 112 3.96 12.47 6.38
N TYR A 113 4.57 13.24 5.47
CA TYR A 113 3.84 14.19 4.61
C TYR A 113 3.72 13.72 3.16
N GLU A 114 4.47 12.70 2.77
CA GLU A 114 4.41 12.15 1.42
C GLU A 114 4.61 10.63 1.46
N HIS A 115 3.73 9.91 0.76
CA HIS A 115 3.78 8.46 0.58
C HIS A 115 3.73 8.16 -0.91
N ILE A 116 4.83 7.63 -1.45
CA ILE A 116 4.96 7.28 -2.87
C ILE A 116 5.12 5.78 -3.02
N ASP A 117 4.17 5.15 -3.70
CA ASP A 117 4.24 3.76 -4.13
C ASP A 117 4.81 3.65 -5.54
N THR A 118 5.78 2.76 -5.70
CA THR A 118 6.34 2.36 -6.99
C THR A 118 6.13 0.87 -7.19
N TRP A 119 5.66 0.46 -8.37
CA TRP A 119 5.44 -0.95 -8.71
C TRP A 119 6.57 -1.45 -9.61
N ASP A 120 6.92 -2.74 -9.48
CA ASP A 120 7.93 -3.41 -10.31
C ASP A 120 7.49 -3.60 -11.77
N ARG A 121 6.23 -3.28 -12.09
CA ARG A 121 5.63 -3.44 -13.41
C ARG A 121 4.54 -2.40 -13.66
N LYS A 122 4.19 -2.18 -14.92
CA LYS A 122 3.15 -1.22 -15.30
C LYS A 122 1.76 -1.73 -14.89
N PRO A 123 0.80 -0.83 -14.63
CA PRO A 123 -0.58 -1.21 -14.34
C PRO A 123 -1.18 -2.15 -15.39
N SER A 124 -0.91 -1.92 -16.68
CA SER A 124 -1.36 -2.79 -17.78
C SER A 124 -0.89 -4.24 -17.66
N GLU A 125 0.31 -4.46 -17.13
CA GLU A 125 0.86 -5.80 -16.93
C GLU A 125 0.22 -6.51 -15.73
N ILE A 126 -0.21 -5.75 -14.72
CA ILE A 126 -1.02 -6.26 -13.61
C ILE A 126 -2.39 -6.68 -14.13
N TRP A 127 -3.09 -5.82 -14.88
CA TRP A 127 -4.39 -6.13 -15.45
C TRP A 127 -4.33 -7.37 -16.33
N ARG A 128 -3.27 -7.56 -17.12
CA ARG A 128 -3.09 -8.74 -17.97
C ARG A 128 -3.15 -10.07 -17.18
N GLN A 129 -2.73 -10.09 -15.91
CA GLN A 129 -2.79 -11.29 -15.07
C GLN A 129 -4.24 -11.79 -14.87
N PHE A 130 -5.26 -10.94 -15.02
CA PHE A 130 -6.66 -11.32 -14.86
C PHE A 130 -7.27 -12.03 -16.08
N TRP A 131 -6.63 -11.91 -17.25
CA TRP A 131 -7.07 -12.52 -18.50
C TRP A 131 -6.25 -13.75 -18.90
N GLN A 132 -5.14 -14.02 -18.21
CA GLN A 132 -4.39 -15.25 -18.41
C GLN A 132 -5.19 -16.41 -17.78
N LYS A 133 -5.83 -17.23 -18.63
CA LYS A 133 -6.43 -18.50 -18.19
C LYS A 133 -5.31 -19.37 -17.62
N GLY A 134 -5.54 -19.92 -16.42
CA GLY A 134 -4.69 -21.00 -15.92
C GLY A 134 -4.70 -22.14 -16.93
N ASN A 135 -3.51 -22.61 -17.33
CA ASN A 135 -3.35 -23.89 -18.01
C ASN A 135 -3.81 -25.03 -17.11
#